data_AF-A0A9W7HND1-F1
#
_entry.id   AF-A0A9W7HND1-F1
#
_cell.length_a   1.000
_cell.length_b   1.000
_cell.length_c   1.000
_cell.angle_alpha   90.00
_cell.angle_beta   90.00
_cell.angle_gamma   90.00
#
_symmetry.space_group_name_H-M   'P 1'
#
loop_
_entity.id
_entity.type
_entity.pdbx_description
1 polymer ?
#
loop_
_entity_poly.entity_id
_entity_poly.type
_entity_poly.pdbx_seq_one_letter_code
_entity_poly.pdbx_strand_id
1 'polypeptide(L)'
;MTESSFSELSDDIVLNIFSKLEDDPRSWSCLACVCTKFSSLIRNICFKQKCSKTIPSVCADLLSSSSVPPGGWASLHKLSVCCPGLHHAGVLLGHSDFGFERDIVPDAVPQASRPSSEPYSSKMEKESPSGSGS
;
A
#
# COMPACT_ATOMS: atom_id res chain seq x y z
N MET A 1 24.10 -12.07 15.93
CA MET A 1 23.49 -10.90 15.28
C MET A 1 24.53 -9.79 15.35
N THR A 2 24.92 -9.22 14.22
CA THR A 2 25.95 -8.17 14.19
C THR A 2 25.34 -6.90 14.78
N GLU A 3 25.75 -6.54 15.99
CA GLU A 3 25.50 -5.23 16.57
C GLU A 3 26.04 -4.18 15.60
N SER A 4 25.12 -3.51 14.89
CA SER A 4 25.49 -2.39 14.02
C SER A 4 25.83 -1.20 14.91
N SER A 5 26.89 -0.44 14.65
CA SER A 5 27.25 0.75 15.45
C SER A 5 26.13 1.80 15.58
N PHE A 6 25.09 1.72 14.72
CA PHE A 6 23.87 2.52 14.81
C PHE A 6 22.88 2.09 15.90
N SER A 7 23.04 0.92 16.52
CA SER A 7 22.23 0.51 17.67
C SER A 7 22.57 1.37 18.90
N GLU A 8 23.83 1.75 19.06
CA GLU A 8 24.34 2.61 20.14
C GLU A 8 23.94 4.09 19.98
N LEU A 9 23.57 4.53 18.78
CA LEU A 9 23.13 5.90 18.53
C LEU A 9 21.69 6.10 19.01
N SER A 10 21.44 7.25 19.66
CA SER A 10 20.08 7.70 19.98
C SER A 10 19.25 7.89 18.70
N ASP A 11 17.95 7.64 18.78
CA ASP A 11 17.00 7.79 17.68
C ASP A 11 17.05 9.21 17.09
N ASP A 12 17.25 10.24 17.91
CA ASP A 12 17.35 11.63 17.45
C ASP A 12 18.54 11.87 16.52
N ILE A 13 19.69 11.24 16.80
CA ILE A 13 20.88 11.34 15.96
C ILE A 13 20.63 10.64 14.63
N VAL A 14 20.02 9.46 14.68
CA VAL A 14 19.65 8.68 13.49
C VAL A 14 18.66 9.46 12.62
N LEU A 15 17.64 10.06 13.22
CA LEU A 15 16.67 10.91 12.52
C LEU A 15 17.32 12.17 11.93
N ASN A 16 18.28 12.79 12.64
CA ASN A 16 19.04 13.91 12.10
C ASN A 16 19.84 13.50 10.86
N ILE A 17 20.47 12.31 10.85
CA ILE A 17 21.14 11.78 9.65
C ILE A 17 20.13 11.58 8.52
N PHE A 18 18.98 10.96 8.81
CA PHE A 18 17.93 10.76 7.80
C PHE A 18 17.43 12.07 7.21
N SER A 19 17.32 13.14 8.01
CA SER A 19 16.91 14.46 7.52
C SER A 19 17.86 15.03 6.46
N LYS A 20 19.15 14.67 6.49
CA LYS A 20 20.14 15.07 5.48
C LYS A 20 20.04 14.28 4.17
N LEU A 21 19.23 13.23 4.15
CA LEU A 21 18.99 12.38 2.99
C LEU A 21 17.59 12.60 2.38
N GLU A 22 16.90 13.67 2.82
CA GLU A 22 15.53 14.00 2.43
C GLU A 22 15.38 14.38 0.94
N ASP A 23 16.48 14.75 0.28
CA ASP A 23 16.49 15.20 -1.11
C ASP A 23 16.20 14.07 -2.11
N ASP A 24 16.69 12.85 -1.84
CA ASP A 24 16.41 11.68 -2.68
C ASP A 24 15.47 10.71 -1.94
N PRO A 25 14.21 10.55 -2.41
CA PRO A 25 13.23 9.64 -1.79
C PRO A 25 13.66 8.16 -1.81
N ARG A 26 14.61 7.79 -2.67
CA ARG A 26 15.14 6.42 -2.73
C ARG A 26 16.03 6.10 -1.53
N SER A 27 16.75 7.09 -1.00
CA SER A 27 17.69 6.92 0.10
C SER A 27 17.01 6.36 1.35
N TRP A 28 15.87 6.93 1.74
CA TRP A 28 15.08 6.42 2.87
C TRP A 28 14.51 5.03 2.63
N SER A 29 14.11 4.72 1.40
CA SER A 29 13.59 3.39 1.06
C SER A 29 14.66 2.31 1.25
N CYS A 30 15.89 2.57 0.80
CA CYS A 30 17.03 1.68 1.00
C CYS A 30 17.36 1.52 2.50
N LEU A 31 17.42 2.62 3.26
CA LEU A 31 17.72 2.58 4.70
C LEU A 31 16.67 1.82 5.50
N ALA A 32 15.40 1.91 5.12
CA ALA A 32 14.31 1.19 5.76
C ALA A 32 14.40 -0.34 5.59
N CYS A 33 15.25 -0.83 4.68
CA CYS A 33 15.53 -2.25 4.47
C CYS A 33 16.72 -2.77 5.28
N VAL A 34 17.53 -1.90 5.88
CA VAL A 34 18.77 -2.28 6.56
C VAL A 34 18.51 -2.94 7.91
N CYS A 35 17.60 -2.36 8.71
CA CYS A 35 17.23 -2.91 10.01
C CYS A 35 15.82 -2.49 10.43
N THR A 36 15.28 -3.16 11.44
CA THR A 36 13.94 -2.91 12.00
C THR A 36 13.83 -1.53 12.66
N LYS A 37 14.90 -1.06 13.32
CA LYS A 37 14.98 0.29 13.91
C LYS A 37 14.81 1.36 12.84
N PHE A 38 15.58 1.27 11.75
CA PHE A 38 15.51 2.23 10.64
C PHE A 38 14.16 2.16 9.93
N SER A 39 13.67 0.95 9.67
CA SER A 39 12.33 0.71 9.15
C SER A 39 11.26 1.45 9.95
N SER A 40 11.29 1.33 11.28
CA SER A 40 10.30 1.97 12.17
C SER A 40 10.41 3.50 12.14
N LEU A 41 11.62 4.04 12.30
CA LEU A 41 11.86 5.49 12.29
C LEU A 41 11.43 6.12 10.96
N ILE A 42 11.80 5.52 9.84
CA ILE A 42 11.50 6.05 8.51
C ILE A 42 9.99 6.00 8.23
N ARG A 43 9.36 4.85 8.48
CA ARG A 43 7.93 4.64 8.17
C ARG A 43 7.00 5.46 9.05
N ASN A 44 7.36 5.73 10.31
CA ASN A 44 6.49 6.43 11.25
C ASN A 44 6.83 7.91 11.45
N ILE A 45 8.08 8.31 11.24
CA ILE A 45 8.54 9.67 11.53
C ILE A 45 8.91 10.39 10.23
N CYS A 46 9.87 9.88 9.47
CA CYS A 46 10.39 10.59 8.29
C CYS A 46 9.32 10.80 7.22
N PHE A 47 8.60 9.74 6.83
CA PHE A 47 7.52 9.86 5.85
C PHE A 47 6.39 10.76 6.35
N LYS A 48 6.03 10.66 7.63
CA LYS A 48 5.04 11.54 8.25
C LYS A 48 5.44 13.01 8.10
N GLN A 49 6.63 13.37 8.56
CA GLN A 49 7.13 14.74 8.49
C GLN A 49 7.22 15.24 7.05
N LYS A 50 7.72 14.43 6.12
CA LYS A 50 7.83 14.79 4.70
C LYS A 50 6.45 15.07 4.08
N CYS A 51 5.50 14.16 4.31
CA CYS A 51 4.16 14.27 3.79
C CYS A 51 3.42 15.48 4.35
N SER A 52 3.54 15.74 5.66
CA SER A 52 2.96 16.94 6.28
C SER A 52 3.53 18.24 5.73
N LYS A 53 4.81 18.27 5.33
CA LYS A 53 5.42 19.44 4.67
C LYS A 53 5.00 19.59 3.20
N THR A 54 4.86 18.48 2.48
CA THR A 54 4.70 18.48 1.01
C THR A 54 3.23 18.60 0.59
N ILE A 55 2.32 17.91 1.30
CA ILE A 55 0.88 17.85 1.00
C ILE A 55 0.04 17.99 2.28
N PRO A 56 0.10 19.16 2.95
CA PRO A 56 -0.55 19.36 4.25
C PRO A 56 -2.08 19.19 4.23
N SER A 57 -2.76 19.62 3.15
CA SER A 57 -4.21 19.46 3.01
C SER A 57 -4.63 18.00 2.96
N VAL A 58 -3.99 17.20 2.09
CA VAL A 58 -4.25 15.76 1.97
C VAL A 58 -3.98 15.03 3.28
N CYS A 59 -2.93 15.44 4.02
CA CYS A 59 -2.69 14.91 5.34
C CYS A 59 -3.84 15.27 6.30
N ALA A 60 -4.28 16.52 6.35
CA ALA A 60 -5.39 16.92 7.22
C ALA A 60 -6.68 16.14 6.91
N ASP A 61 -7.02 15.97 5.63
CA ASP A 61 -8.21 15.25 5.20
C ASP A 61 -8.16 13.77 5.61
N LEU A 62 -7.03 13.10 5.37
CA LEU A 62 -6.89 11.68 5.70
C LEU A 62 -6.72 11.41 7.21
N LEU A 63 -6.21 12.38 7.97
CA LEU A 63 -6.05 12.28 9.42
C LEU A 63 -7.24 12.80 10.22
N SER A 64 -8.26 13.38 9.57
CA SER A 64 -9.45 13.90 10.25
C SER A 64 -10.17 12.85 11.12
N SER A 65 -9.99 11.56 10.81
CA SER A 65 -10.60 10.46 11.57
C SER A 65 -9.58 9.47 12.16
N SER A 66 -8.27 9.67 11.98
CA SER A 66 -7.23 8.72 12.40
C SER A 66 -5.85 9.40 12.56
N SER A 67 -5.00 8.85 13.43
CA SER A 67 -3.61 9.33 13.60
C SER A 67 -2.66 8.88 12.47
N VAL A 68 -3.09 7.90 11.66
CA VAL A 68 -2.34 7.34 10.54
C VAL A 68 -3.25 7.29 9.31
N PRO A 69 -2.79 7.78 8.15
CA PRO A 69 -3.60 7.74 6.94
C PRO A 69 -3.90 6.29 6.53
N PRO A 70 -5.02 6.04 5.82
CA PRO A 70 -5.31 4.74 5.24
C PRO A 70 -4.13 4.23 4.39
N GLY A 71 -3.70 3.00 4.62
CA GLY A 71 -2.52 2.42 3.94
C GLY A 71 -1.16 2.91 4.48
N GLY A 72 -1.13 3.77 5.49
CA GLY A 72 0.07 4.20 6.20
C GLY A 72 0.88 5.30 5.50
N TRP A 73 1.77 5.94 6.26
CA TRP A 73 2.60 7.06 5.79
C TRP A 73 3.51 6.70 4.60
N ALA A 74 3.97 5.46 4.52
CA ALA A 74 4.79 4.99 3.40
C ALA A 74 4.04 5.01 2.06
N SER A 75 2.75 4.64 2.07
CA SER A 75 1.91 4.67 0.87
C SER A 75 1.66 6.11 0.42
N LEU A 76 1.40 7.01 1.38
CA LEU A 76 1.20 8.42 1.09
C LEU A 76 2.48 9.09 0.54
N HIS A 77 3.65 8.74 1.10
CA HIS A 77 4.94 9.20 0.58
C HIS A 77 5.21 8.70 -0.85
N LYS A 78 4.82 7.46 -1.17
CA LYS A 78 4.92 6.95 -2.55
C LYS A 78 4.05 7.76 -3.51
N LEU A 79 2.82 8.10 -3.11
CA LEU A 79 1.93 8.93 -3.93
C LEU A 79 2.53 10.33 -4.15
N SER A 80 3.10 10.95 -3.12
CA SER A 80 3.70 12.29 -3.26
C SER A 80 4.92 12.30 -4.19
N VAL A 81 5.66 11.18 -4.29
CA VAL A 81 6.85 11.06 -5.17
C VAL A 81 6.46 10.62 -6.59
N CYS A 82 5.56 9.65 -6.74
CA CYS A 82 5.25 9.04 -8.02
C CYS A 82 4.14 9.78 -8.79
N CYS A 83 3.38 10.66 -8.15
CA CYS A 83 2.27 11.38 -8.76
C CYS A 83 2.43 12.90 -8.57
N PRO A 84 3.43 13.54 -9.21
CA PRO A 84 3.64 14.99 -9.10
C PRO A 84 2.44 15.81 -9.62
N GLY A 85 1.58 15.18 -10.45
CA GLY A 85 0.31 15.77 -10.86
C GLY A 85 -0.56 16.24 -9.69
N LEU A 86 -0.51 15.57 -8.53
CA LEU A 86 -1.23 16.01 -7.32
C LEU A 86 -0.82 17.41 -6.85
N HIS A 87 0.45 17.78 -7.03
CA HIS A 87 0.97 19.10 -6.65
C HIS A 87 0.43 20.22 -7.55
N HIS A 88 0.02 19.90 -8.79
CA HIS A 88 -0.49 20.85 -9.77
C HIS A 88 -1.99 20.75 -10.03
N ALA A 89 -2.63 19.64 -9.65
CA ALA A 89 -3.98 19.32 -10.09
C ALA A 89 -5.10 19.88 -9.21
N GLY A 90 -4.79 20.57 -8.09
CA GLY A 90 -5.82 21.24 -7.26
C GLY A 90 -6.99 20.31 -6.87
N VAL A 91 -6.70 19.01 -6.65
CA VAL A 91 -7.75 17.99 -6.61
C VAL A 91 -8.45 18.03 -5.26
N LEU A 92 -9.68 18.54 -5.28
CA LEU A 92 -10.68 18.33 -4.24
C LEU A 92 -11.13 16.87 -4.36
N LEU A 93 -10.57 15.99 -3.53
CA LEU A 93 -10.86 14.54 -3.53
C LEU A 93 -12.23 14.27 -2.88
N GLY A 94 -13.29 14.87 -3.41
CA GLY A 94 -14.66 14.72 -2.90
C GLY A 94 -15.34 13.43 -3.34
N HIS A 95 -14.81 12.73 -4.35
CA HIS A 95 -15.37 11.49 -4.86
C HIS A 95 -14.39 10.81 -5.85
N SER A 96 -13.29 10.23 -5.37
CA SER A 96 -12.45 9.37 -6.23
C SER A 96 -12.94 7.93 -6.15
N ASP A 97 -13.95 7.61 -6.96
CA ASP A 97 -14.07 6.26 -7.48
C ASP A 97 -12.85 6.03 -8.37
N PHE A 98 -11.87 5.28 -7.86
CA PHE A 98 -10.82 4.72 -8.70
C PHE A 98 -11.52 3.77 -9.68
N GLY A 99 -11.87 4.32 -10.84
CA GLY A 99 -12.61 3.68 -11.92
C GLY A 99 -12.16 2.24 -12.11
N PHE A 100 -12.93 1.35 -11.52
CA PHE A 100 -12.88 -0.07 -11.75
C PHE A 100 -14.09 -0.45 -12.60
N GLU A 101 -14.33 0.34 -13.65
CA GLU A 101 -14.99 -0.16 -14.85
C GLU A 101 -13.99 -1.15 -15.46
N ARG A 102 -13.97 -2.37 -14.91
CA ARG A 102 -13.57 -3.51 -15.72
C ARG A 102 -14.66 -3.57 -16.79
N ASP A 103 -14.34 -3.06 -17.98
CA ASP A 103 -14.99 -3.45 -19.23
C ASP A 103 -15.02 -4.99 -19.28
N ILE A 104 -16.07 -5.58 -18.72
CA ILE A 104 -16.40 -6.97 -18.95
C ILE A 104 -17.02 -6.98 -20.34
N VAL A 105 -16.18 -7.36 -21.29
CA VAL A 105 -16.46 -7.67 -22.69
C VAL A 105 -17.89 -8.17 -22.88
N PRO A 106 -18.70 -7.55 -23.75
CA PRO A 106 -20.01 -8.07 -24.10
C PRO A 106 -19.85 -9.26 -25.03
N ASP A 107 -19.86 -10.48 -24.49
CA ASP A 107 -20.09 -11.68 -25.29
C ASP A 107 -21.55 -12.07 -25.20
N ALA A 108 -22.23 -11.94 -26.33
CA ALA A 108 -23.62 -12.25 -26.51
C ALA A 108 -23.85 -13.76 -26.54
N VAL A 109 -24.74 -14.27 -25.70
CA VAL A 109 -25.54 -15.48 -26.02
C VAL A 109 -26.93 -15.40 -25.38
N PRO A 110 -28.02 -15.61 -26.15
CA PRO A 110 -29.39 -15.52 -25.64
C PRO A 110 -29.87 -16.87 -25.12
N GLN A 111 -30.25 -16.96 -23.85
CA GLN A 111 -31.08 -18.07 -23.36
C GLN A 111 -32.11 -17.59 -22.34
N ALA A 112 -33.35 -17.99 -22.61
CA ALA A 112 -34.58 -17.57 -21.98
C ALA A 112 -34.80 -18.22 -20.60
N SER A 113 -35.60 -17.51 -19.78
CA SER A 113 -36.47 -18.01 -18.70
C SER A 113 -35.83 -18.59 -17.41
N ARG A 114 -35.96 -17.79 -16.34
CA ARG A 114 -36.05 -18.16 -14.90
C ARG A 114 -37.26 -19.09 -14.61
N PRO A 115 -37.49 -19.67 -13.39
CA PRO A 115 -36.88 -19.37 -12.07
C PRO A 115 -36.56 -20.57 -11.09
N SER A 116 -35.74 -20.24 -10.08
CA SER A 116 -35.81 -20.60 -8.64
C SER A 116 -35.95 -22.06 -8.13
N SER A 117 -34.94 -22.55 -7.39
CA SER A 117 -35.03 -23.07 -6.00
C SER A 117 -33.66 -23.46 -5.44
N GLU A 118 -33.42 -23.18 -4.14
CA GLU A 118 -32.16 -23.34 -3.38
C GLU A 118 -31.71 -24.81 -3.08
N PRO A 119 -30.83 -25.08 -2.08
CA PRO A 119 -29.41 -25.40 -2.27
C PRO A 119 -29.10 -26.87 -1.92
N TYR A 120 -28.05 -27.48 -2.50
CA TYR A 120 -27.62 -28.79 -2.02
C TYR A 120 -26.11 -28.94 -1.95
N SER A 121 -25.74 -29.55 -0.83
CA SER A 121 -24.45 -29.63 -0.20
C SER A 121 -23.50 -30.60 -0.91
N SER A 122 -22.23 -30.25 -0.81
CA SER A 122 -21.02 -31.07 -0.91
C SER A 122 -21.17 -32.59 -0.84
N LYS A 123 -20.47 -33.29 -1.75
CA LYS A 123 -19.55 -34.40 -1.41
C LYS A 123 -18.63 -34.71 -2.60
N MET A 124 -17.34 -34.49 -2.36
CA MET A 124 -16.21 -34.96 -3.16
C MET A 124 -15.58 -36.11 -2.39
N GLU A 125 -15.38 -37.26 -3.05
CA GLU A 125 -14.50 -38.40 -2.73
C GLU A 125 -15.09 -39.62 -3.48
N LYS A 126 -14.35 -40.42 -4.26
CA LYS A 126 -13.04 -41.00 -3.97
C LYS A 126 -12.35 -41.52 -5.24
N GLU A 127 -11.05 -41.35 -5.19
CA GLU A 127 -9.92 -41.96 -5.89
C GLU A 127 -10.01 -43.49 -6.11
N SER A 128 -9.55 -43.98 -7.28
CA SER A 128 -8.50 -45.02 -7.38
C SER A 128 -8.01 -45.24 -8.82
N PRO A 129 -6.69 -45.45 -9.03
CA PRO A 129 -6.07 -45.66 -10.33
C PRO A 129 -5.88 -47.15 -10.64
N SER A 130 -5.78 -47.51 -11.92
CA SER A 130 -5.00 -48.70 -12.31
C SER A 130 -4.46 -48.55 -13.72
N GLY A 131 -3.14 -48.64 -13.83
CA GLY A 131 -2.43 -48.75 -15.09
C GLY A 131 -2.17 -50.21 -15.45
N SER A 132 -1.98 -50.45 -16.74
CA SER A 132 -1.21 -51.56 -17.36
C SER A 132 -1.26 -51.23 -18.86
N GLY A 133 -0.17 -51.10 -19.62
CA GLY A 133 1.09 -51.81 -19.54
C GLY A 133 1.06 -52.96 -20.54
N SER A 134 1.32 -52.66 -21.82
CA SER A 134 1.95 -53.52 -22.84
C SER A 134 2.15 -52.70 -24.12
#